data_AF-A0A497MKR0-F1
#
_entry.id   AF-A0A497MKR0-F1
#
_cell.length_a   1.000
_cell.length_b   1.000
_cell.length_c   1.000
_cell.angle_alpha   90.00
_cell.angle_beta   90.00
_cell.angle_gamma   90.00
#
_symmetry.space_group_name_H-M   'P 1'
#
loop_
_entity.id
_entity.type
_entity.pdbx_description
1 polymer ?
#
loop_
_entity_poly.entity_id
_entity_poly.type
_entity_poly.pdbx_seq_one_letter_code
_entity_poly.pdbx_strand_id
1 'polypeptide(L)'
;MAKGILEDKGDVGLTLKYVAEKYGLAYTPVCWENYDFVVRVSRLDRKPVKTFIGFLESSFFQKRLKRFDGYDLSSSIGEIIYAP
;
A
#
# COMPACT_ATOMS: atom_id res chain seq x y z
N MET A 1 -13.14 -2.46 -11.73
CA MET A 1 -14.04 -1.44 -11.17
C MET A 1 -13.80 -0.07 -11.80
N ALA A 2 -12.66 0.59 -11.59
CA ALA A 2 -12.35 1.91 -12.20
C ALA A 2 -12.54 1.98 -13.73
N LYS A 3 -12.03 0.99 -14.48
CA LYS A 3 -12.25 0.90 -15.93
C LYS A 3 -13.74 0.79 -16.31
N GLY A 4 -14.57 0.13 -15.50
CA GLY A 4 -16.00 0.01 -15.75
C GLY A 4 -16.73 1.35 -15.63
N ILE A 5 -16.29 2.22 -14.71
CA ILE A 5 -16.82 3.58 -14.57
C ILE A 5 -16.48 4.41 -15.83
N LEU A 6 -15.23 4.30 -16.32
CA LEU A 6 -14.83 4.97 -17.57
C LEU A 6 -15.56 4.46 -18.82
N GLU A 7 -15.98 3.20 -18.82
CA GLU A 7 -16.73 2.58 -19.91
C GLU A 7 -18.25 2.76 -19.75
N ASP A 8 -18.69 3.62 -18.84
CA ASP A 8 -20.11 3.91 -18.57
C ASP A 8 -20.93 2.66 -18.17
N LYS A 9 -20.27 1.71 -17.49
CA LYS A 9 -20.88 0.47 -16.99
C LYS A 9 -21.33 0.57 -15.53
N GLY A 10 -21.19 1.74 -14.92
CA GLY A 10 -21.65 2.01 -13.56
C GLY A 10 -21.24 3.41 -13.10
N ASP A 11 -22.07 4.00 -12.23
CA ASP A 11 -21.92 5.40 -11.82
C ASP A 11 -20.84 5.61 -10.74
N VAL A 12 -20.67 4.63 -9.84
CA VAL A 12 -19.78 4.71 -8.68
C VAL A 12 -19.15 3.34 -8.38
N GLY A 13 -17.94 3.33 -7.80
CA GLY A 13 -17.30 2.11 -7.31
C GLY A 13 -16.25 2.39 -6.24
N LEU A 14 -16.01 1.40 -5.37
CA LEU A 14 -14.94 1.46 -4.38
C LEU A 14 -13.61 1.06 -5.02
N THR A 15 -12.57 1.85 -4.76
CA THR A 15 -11.22 1.61 -5.27
C THR A 15 -10.19 2.37 -4.43
N LEU A 16 -8.92 1.98 -4.55
CA LEU A 16 -7.82 2.77 -3.98
C LEU A 16 -7.74 4.14 -4.66
N LYS A 17 -7.42 5.16 -3.86
CA LYS A 17 -7.17 6.53 -4.35
C LYS A 17 -6.12 6.54 -5.47
N TYR A 18 -5.03 5.81 -5.30
CA TYR A 18 -4.00 5.65 -6.34
C TYR A 18 -4.56 5.19 -7.70
N VAL A 19 -5.53 4.27 -7.69
CA VAL A 19 -6.18 3.79 -8.91
C VAL A 19 -7.09 4.87 -9.50
N ALA A 20 -7.88 5.57 -8.67
CA ALA A 20 -8.72 6.67 -9.15
C ALA A 20 -7.89 7.76 -9.85
N GLU A 21 -6.79 8.19 -9.23
CA GLU A 21 -5.87 9.18 -9.81
C GLU A 21 -5.22 8.69 -11.10
N LYS A 22 -4.76 7.45 -11.14
CA LYS A 22 -4.17 6.85 -12.34
C LYS A 22 -5.14 6.83 -13.53
N TYR A 23 -6.44 6.68 -13.26
CA TYR A 23 -7.49 6.66 -14.27
C TYR A 23 -8.15 8.04 -14.49
N GLY A 24 -7.68 9.10 -13.81
CA GLY A 24 -8.25 10.45 -13.93
C GLY A 24 -9.68 10.57 -13.41
N LEU A 25 -10.10 9.67 -12.52
CA LEU A 25 -11.44 9.66 -11.94
C LEU A 25 -11.53 10.60 -10.74
N ALA A 26 -12.67 11.28 -10.60
CA ALA A 26 -13.02 11.94 -9.36
C ALA A 26 -13.16 10.90 -8.23
N TYR A 27 -12.80 11.27 -7.00
CA TYR A 27 -12.92 10.40 -5.85
C TYR A 27 -13.36 11.15 -4.60
N THR A 28 -13.97 10.42 -3.67
CA THR A 28 -14.30 10.88 -2.33
C THR A 28 -13.66 9.91 -1.33
N PRO A 29 -12.80 10.38 -0.40
CA PRO A 29 -12.21 9.52 0.63
C PRO A 29 -13.29 8.88 1.50
N VAL A 30 -13.20 7.57 1.72
CA VAL A 30 -14.13 6.82 2.58
C VAL A 30 -13.44 6.38 3.88
N CYS A 31 -12.29 5.72 3.78
CA CYS A 31 -11.49 5.30 4.93
C CYS A 31 -10.01 5.11 4.54
N TRP A 32 -9.17 4.98 5.56
CA TRP A 32 -7.81 4.48 5.42
C TRP A 32 -7.78 2.96 5.60
N GLU A 33 -6.99 2.28 4.77
CA GLU A 33 -6.76 0.84 4.85
C GLU A 33 -5.33 0.58 5.33
N ASN A 34 -5.18 -0.33 6.30
CA ASN A 34 -3.87 -0.76 6.78
C ASN A 34 -3.39 -1.97 5.96
N TYR A 35 -2.13 -1.91 5.52
CA TYR A 35 -1.50 -2.95 4.72
C TYR A 35 -0.29 -3.51 5.46
N ASP A 36 -0.33 -4.81 5.73
CA ASP A 36 0.73 -5.52 6.45
C ASP A 36 1.31 -6.67 5.64
N PHE A 37 2.58 -6.99 5.89
CA PHE A 37 3.24 -8.18 5.37
C PHE A 37 3.27 -9.26 6.44
N VAL A 38 2.64 -10.41 6.15
CA VAL A 38 2.68 -11.58 7.04
C VAL A 38 3.87 -12.46 6.70
N VAL A 39 4.75 -12.66 7.68
CA VAL A 39 5.91 -13.54 7.57
C VAL A 39 5.85 -14.61 8.66
N ARG A 40 6.16 -15.86 8.31
CA ARG A 40 6.30 -16.92 9.34
C ARG A 40 7.45 -16.58 10.28
N VAL A 41 7.22 -16.63 11.60
CA VAL A 41 8.24 -16.33 12.63
C VAL A 41 9.52 -17.14 12.40
N SER A 42 9.40 -18.43 12.09
CA SER A 42 10.53 -19.32 11.78
C SER A 42 11.35 -18.94 10.54
N ARG A 43 10.90 -17.95 9.77
CA ARG A 43 11.58 -17.44 8.56
C ARG A 43 12.18 -16.05 8.76
N LEU A 44 11.98 -15.39 9.89
CA LEU A 44 12.52 -14.04 10.15
C LEU A 44 14.05 -13.97 10.00
N ASP A 45 14.76 -15.03 10.38
CA ASP A 45 16.22 -15.10 10.27
C ASP A 45 16.75 -15.40 8.86
N ARG A 46 15.87 -15.70 7.90
CA ARG A 46 16.29 -15.96 6.53
C ARG A 46 16.79 -14.67 5.91
N LYS A 47 17.98 -14.72 5.31
CA LYS A 47 18.60 -13.58 4.60
C LYS A 47 17.63 -12.85 3.67
N PRO A 48 16.82 -13.50 2.81
CA PRO A 48 15.86 -12.80 1.97
C PRO A 48 14.81 -11.98 2.75
N VAL A 49 14.34 -12.48 3.89
CA VAL A 49 13.35 -11.79 4.73
C VAL A 49 13.99 -10.55 5.38
N LYS A 50 15.19 -10.70 5.95
CA LYS A 50 15.93 -9.56 6.52
C LYS A 50 16.22 -8.49 5.46
N THR A 51 16.62 -8.90 4.26
CA THR A 51 16.86 -7.97 3.15
C THR A 51 15.58 -7.27 2.71
N PHE A 52 14.44 -7.97 2.66
CA PHE A 52 13.15 -7.37 2.34
C PHE A 52 12.72 -6.34 3.39
N ILE A 53 12.80 -6.68 4.69
CA ILE A 53 12.49 -5.76 5.79
C ILE A 53 13.37 -4.51 5.71
N GLY A 54 14.69 -4.68 5.61
CA GLY A 54 15.63 -3.56 5.49
C GLY A 54 15.42 -2.71 4.23
N PHE A 55 14.88 -3.29 3.15
CA PHE A 55 14.48 -2.53 1.97
C PHE A 55 13.25 -1.64 2.26
N LEU A 56 12.25 -2.15 2.97
CA LEU A 56 11.07 -1.36 3.38
C LEU A 56 11.45 -0.19 4.30
N GLU A 57 12.39 -0.41 5.22
CA GLU A 57 12.94 0.61 6.11
C GLU A 57 13.83 1.63 5.39
N SER A 58 14.29 1.32 4.18
CA SER A 58 15.25 2.16 3.47
C SER A 58 14.67 3.53 3.11
N SER A 59 15.47 4.58 3.32
CA SER A 59 15.09 5.95 2.93
C SER A 59 14.81 6.06 1.42
N PHE A 60 15.45 5.23 0.60
CA PHE A 60 15.18 5.12 -0.83
C PHE A 60 13.74 4.69 -1.11
N PHE A 61 13.29 3.61 -0.48
CA PHE A 61 11.94 3.09 -0.65
C PHE A 61 10.90 4.08 -0.12
N GLN A 62 11.08 4.59 1.10
CA GLN A 62 10.14 5.55 1.69
C GLN A 62 9.99 6.83 0.85
N LYS A 63 11.10 7.39 0.33
CA LYS A 63 11.05 8.56 -0.57
C LYS A 63 10.32 8.28 -1.88
N ARG A 64 10.43 7.05 -2.40
CA ARG A 64 9.73 6.64 -3.61
C ARG A 64 8.24 6.45 -3.35
N LEU A 65 7.90 5.89 -2.19
CA LEU A 65 6.52 5.64 -1.78
C LEU A 65 5.76 6.95 -1.55
N LYS A 66 6.41 8.00 -1.02
CA LYS A 66 5.83 9.36 -0.87
C LYS A 66 5.36 10.01 -2.17
N ARG A 67 5.75 9.47 -3.33
CA ARG A 67 5.32 9.97 -4.65
C ARG A 67 3.97 9.41 -5.09
N PHE A 68 3.44 8.43 -4.36
CA PHE A 68 2.15 7.83 -4.63
C PHE A 68 1.13 8.45 -3.69
N ASP A 69 0.23 9.23 -4.28
CA ASP A 69 -0.87 9.81 -3.54
C ASP A 69 -1.85 8.73 -3.05
N GLY A 70 -2.39 8.94 -1.85
CA GLY A 70 -3.30 7.99 -1.20
C GLY A 70 -2.66 6.89 -0.36
N TYR A 71 -1.35 7.01 -0.08
CA TYR A 71 -0.69 6.24 0.97
C TYR A 71 -0.29 7.14 2.12
N ASP A 72 -0.67 6.76 3.35
CA ASP A 72 -0.15 7.36 4.57
C ASP A 72 1.07 6.57 5.04
N LEU A 73 2.18 7.27 5.25
CA LEU A 73 3.46 6.72 5.69
C LEU A 73 3.83 7.18 7.10
N SER A 74 2.86 7.70 7.86
CA SER A 74 3.00 8.01 9.28
C SER A 74 3.18 6.76 10.15
N SER A 75 2.89 5.59 9.61
CA SER A 75 3.00 4.29 10.29
C SER A 75 4.42 3.69 10.22
N SER A 76 4.64 2.74 11.11
CA SER A 76 5.86 1.95 11.28
C SER A 76 6.16 1.02 10.09
N ILE A 77 6.64 1.57 8.97
CA ILE A 77 7.00 0.80 7.77
C ILE A 77 8.23 -0.07 8.02
N GLY A 78 8.06 -1.39 7.84
CA GLY A 78 9.13 -2.37 8.00
C GLY A 78 9.28 -2.89 9.43
N GLU A 79 8.51 -2.38 10.39
CA GLU A 79 8.57 -2.87 11.77
C GLU A 79 7.77 -4.16 11.94
N ILE A 80 8.20 -4.99 12.89
CA ILE A 80 7.46 -6.17 13.32
C ILE A 80 6.47 -5.73 14.40
N ILE A 81 5.20 -5.57 14.02
CA ILE A 81 4.14 -5.10 14.91
C ILE A 81 3.45 -6.22 15.70
N TYR A 82 3.64 -7.48 15.32
CA TYR A 82 3.07 -8.65 16.00
C TYR A 82 3.92 -9.92 15.76
N ALA A 83 4.11 -10.71 16.82
CA ALA A 83 4.68 -12.06 16.75
C ALA A 83 3.99 -12.97 17.79
N PRO A 84 3.39 -14.11 17.37
CA PRO A 84 2.77 -15.09 18.25
C PRO A 84 3.79 -15.99 18.96
#